data_AF-A0A9W9YLW3-F1
#
_entry.id   AF-A0A9W9YLW3-F1
#
_cell.length_a   1.000
_cell.length_b   1.000
_cell.length_c   1.000
_cell.angle_alpha   90.00
_cell.angle_beta   90.00
_cell.angle_gamma   90.00
#
_symmetry.space_group_name_H-M   'P 1'
#
loop_
_entity.id
_entity.type
_entity.pdbx_description
1 polymer ?
#
loop_
_entity_poly.entity_id
_entity_poly.type
_entity_poly.pdbx_seq_one_letter_code
_entity_poly.pdbx_strand_id
1 'polypeptide(L)'
;MAVPVVLLLCLAAFYSTASADHDLHSEYAHHAVLDPAEKMKLYWTVDWDAKTVSFAVEAETTGWVEFGFSNGSGQMIGSDVVIGWVKDNKGYLQDRFVTSASIPPIDKQQDYELTGSEENGGKTVLKFKRKFDNVRPTRQET
;
A
#
# COMPACT_ATOMS: atom_id res chain seq x y z
N MET A 1 46.25 -12.66 48.85
CA MET A 1 46.07 -13.62 47.74
C MET A 1 44.77 -14.35 48.04
N ALA A 2 43.69 -14.37 47.25
CA ALA A 2 43.41 -13.95 45.89
C ALA A 2 41.97 -13.39 45.83
N VAL A 3 41.67 -12.46 44.90
CA VAL A 3 40.30 -12.03 44.60
C VAL A 3 39.82 -12.85 43.40
N PRO A 4 38.65 -13.51 43.44
CA PRO A 4 38.17 -14.26 42.30
C PRO A 4 37.61 -13.28 41.25
N VAL A 5 38.22 -13.26 40.09
CA VAL A 5 37.73 -12.54 38.90
C VAL A 5 36.50 -13.29 38.40
N VAL A 6 35.32 -12.69 38.57
CA VAL A 6 34.08 -13.14 37.93
C VAL A 6 34.13 -12.66 36.49
N LEU A 7 34.37 -13.60 35.56
CA LEU A 7 34.36 -13.33 34.14
C LEU A 7 32.90 -13.29 33.65
N LEU A 8 32.34 -12.08 33.57
CA LEU A 8 31.02 -11.85 32.99
C LEU A 8 31.15 -11.82 31.45
N LEU A 9 30.85 -12.93 30.79
CA LEU A 9 30.75 -13.01 29.33
C LEU A 9 29.42 -12.39 28.89
N CYS A 10 29.43 -11.08 28.60
CA CYS A 10 28.35 -10.43 27.89
C CYS A 10 28.39 -10.82 26.40
N LEU A 11 27.63 -11.85 26.01
CA LEU A 11 27.35 -12.14 24.61
C LEU A 11 26.36 -11.08 24.09
N ALA A 12 26.88 -10.00 23.51
CA ALA A 12 26.06 -9.07 22.74
C ALA A 12 25.71 -9.74 21.39
N ALA A 13 24.57 -10.42 21.32
CA ALA A 13 23.98 -10.82 20.06
C ALA A 13 23.51 -9.55 19.33
N PHE A 14 24.33 -9.06 18.41
CA PHE A 14 23.89 -8.08 17.42
C PHE A 14 22.88 -8.77 16.51
N TYR A 15 21.59 -8.71 16.85
CA TYR A 15 20.53 -8.99 15.90
C TYR A 15 20.53 -7.85 14.89
N SER A 16 21.27 -8.03 13.78
CA SER A 16 21.12 -7.14 12.64
C SER A 16 19.73 -7.39 12.07
N THR A 17 18.78 -6.47 12.33
CA THR A 17 17.51 -6.45 11.62
C THR A 17 17.81 -5.90 10.23
N ALA A 18 18.27 -6.75 9.32
CA ALA A 18 18.25 -6.41 7.91
C ALA A 18 16.77 -6.22 7.54
N SER A 19 16.36 -4.97 7.35
CA SER A 19 15.10 -4.67 6.68
C SER A 19 15.19 -5.29 5.29
N ALA A 20 14.41 -6.33 5.05
CA ALA A 20 14.26 -6.87 3.72
C ALA A 20 13.62 -5.78 2.87
N ASP A 21 14.42 -5.09 2.05
CA ASP A 21 13.90 -4.20 1.03
C ASP A 21 13.17 -5.12 0.02
N HIS A 22 11.84 -5.16 0.09
CA HIS A 22 11.06 -6.01 -0.80
C HIS A 22 11.15 -5.44 -2.21
N ASP A 23 11.85 -6.16 -3.09
CA ASP A 23 11.93 -5.80 -4.50
C ASP A 23 10.59 -6.05 -5.21
N LEU A 24 9.76 -5.00 -5.24
CA LEU A 24 8.45 -5.01 -5.90
C LEU A 24 8.54 -5.31 -7.40
N HIS A 25 9.69 -5.07 -8.07
CA HIS A 25 9.85 -5.44 -9.47
C HIS A 25 9.86 -6.95 -9.70
N SER A 26 10.28 -7.72 -8.69
CA SER A 26 10.25 -9.18 -8.76
C SER A 26 8.88 -9.78 -8.47
N GLU A 27 8.03 -9.05 -7.73
CA GLU A 27 6.70 -9.50 -7.31
C GLU A 27 5.59 -9.17 -8.34
N TYR A 28 5.77 -8.12 -9.13
CA TYR A 28 4.75 -7.59 -10.04
C TYR A 28 5.23 -7.52 -11.49
N ALA A 29 4.33 -7.84 -12.42
CA ALA A 29 4.63 -7.91 -13.85
C ALA A 29 4.80 -6.52 -14.51
N HIS A 30 4.18 -5.49 -13.94
CA HIS A 30 4.15 -4.15 -14.50
C HIS A 30 4.40 -3.09 -13.41
N HIS A 31 4.92 -1.94 -13.83
CA HIS A 31 5.07 -0.77 -12.98
C HIS A 31 4.94 0.53 -13.76
N ALA A 32 4.65 1.62 -13.06
CA ALA A 32 4.62 2.98 -13.57
C ALA A 32 4.99 3.96 -12.45
N VAL A 33 5.71 5.02 -12.82
CA VAL A 33 5.97 6.15 -11.93
C VAL A 33 4.80 7.13 -12.05
N LEU A 34 4.28 7.60 -10.92
CA LEU A 34 3.09 8.46 -10.86
C LEU A 34 3.39 9.94 -10.65
N ASP A 35 4.63 10.30 -10.30
CA ASP A 35 5.07 11.69 -10.14
C ASP A 35 6.47 11.93 -10.76
N PRO A 36 6.78 13.17 -11.21
CA PRO A 36 8.07 13.45 -11.84
C PRO A 36 9.30 13.28 -10.94
N ALA A 37 9.13 13.26 -9.61
CA ALA A 37 10.23 13.07 -8.67
C ALA A 37 10.44 11.59 -8.31
N GLU A 38 9.68 10.68 -8.92
CA GLU A 38 9.71 9.23 -8.71
C GLU A 38 9.44 8.80 -7.26
N LYS A 39 8.73 9.64 -6.51
CA LYS A 39 8.39 9.42 -5.10
C LYS A 39 7.18 8.53 -4.91
N MET A 40 6.39 8.30 -5.95
CA MET A 40 5.20 7.49 -5.95
C MET A 40 5.21 6.56 -7.16
N LYS A 41 5.17 5.25 -6.90
CA LYS A 41 5.22 4.21 -7.92
C LYS A 41 4.06 3.25 -7.74
N LEU A 42 3.47 2.87 -8.86
CA LEU A 42 2.45 1.83 -8.95
C LEU A 42 3.06 0.57 -9.53
N TYR A 43 2.76 -0.57 -8.94
CA TYR A 43 3.08 -1.89 -9.45
C TYR A 43 1.79 -2.69 -9.58
N TRP A 44 1.66 -3.53 -10.61
CA TRP A 44 0.48 -4.38 -10.76
C TRP A 44 0.72 -5.67 -11.55
N THR A 45 -0.12 -6.65 -11.26
CA THR A 45 -0.25 -7.91 -12.00
C THR A 45 -1.73 -8.24 -12.16
N VAL A 46 -2.10 -8.76 -13.33
CA VAL A 46 -3.47 -9.18 -13.64
C VAL A 46 -3.55 -10.70 -13.63
N ASP A 47 -4.46 -11.23 -12.82
CA ASP A 47 -4.90 -12.62 -12.88
C ASP A 47 -6.22 -12.68 -13.65
N TRP A 48 -6.17 -13.22 -14.87
CA TRP A 48 -7.33 -13.31 -15.76
C TRP A 48 -8.31 -14.43 -15.38
N ASP A 49 -7.80 -15.52 -14.78
CA ASP A 49 -8.62 -16.66 -14.37
C ASP A 49 -9.40 -16.31 -13.10
N ALA A 50 -8.73 -15.72 -12.12
CA ALA A 50 -9.34 -15.22 -10.89
C ALA A 50 -10.05 -13.86 -11.07
N LYS A 51 -9.92 -13.26 -12.26
CA LYS A 51 -10.42 -11.92 -12.61
C LYS A 51 -10.09 -10.88 -11.53
N THR A 52 -8.82 -10.82 -11.16
CA THR A 52 -8.32 -9.97 -10.08
C THR A 52 -7.11 -9.17 -10.56
N VAL A 53 -7.00 -7.93 -10.11
CA VAL A 53 -5.76 -7.15 -10.23
C VAL A 53 -5.18 -6.96 -8.85
N SER A 54 -3.91 -7.34 -8.70
CA SER A 54 -3.11 -7.08 -7.51
C SER A 54 -2.23 -5.86 -7.75
N PHE A 55 -2.21 -4.95 -6.79
CA PHE A 55 -1.49 -3.69 -6.84
C PHE A 55 -0.49 -3.61 -5.68
N ALA A 56 0.59 -2.87 -5.89
CA ALA A 56 1.35 -2.23 -4.83
C ALA A 56 1.53 -0.75 -5.14
N VAL A 57 1.37 0.10 -4.14
CA VAL A 57 1.73 1.52 -4.20
C VAL A 57 2.86 1.76 -3.23
N GLU A 58 4.00 2.19 -3.74
CA GLU A 58 5.15 2.67 -2.97
C GLU A 58 5.14 4.19 -3.00
N ALA A 59 5.22 4.83 -1.82
CA ALA A 59 5.29 6.28 -1.70
C ALA A 59 6.34 6.71 -0.66
N GLU A 60 7.13 7.75 -0.96
CA GLU A 60 8.02 8.39 0.02
C GLU A 60 7.23 9.28 0.99
N THR A 61 6.60 8.64 1.99
CA THR A 61 5.84 9.29 3.06
C THR A 61 5.85 8.42 4.32
N THR A 62 5.39 8.98 5.45
CA THR A 62 5.15 8.28 6.72
C THR A 62 3.71 8.49 7.19
N GLY A 63 2.80 8.59 6.23
CA GLY A 63 1.43 9.03 6.44
C GLY A 63 0.45 8.16 5.68
N TRP A 64 -0.57 8.81 5.12
CA TRP A 64 -1.51 8.14 4.25
C TRP A 64 -1.07 8.24 2.80
N VAL A 65 -1.44 7.23 2.03
CA VAL A 65 -1.29 7.15 0.58
C VAL A 65 -2.68 7.02 -0.01
N GLU A 66 -2.98 7.83 -1.03
CA GLU A 66 -4.22 7.75 -1.80
C GLU A 66 -3.90 7.45 -3.26
N PHE A 67 -4.64 6.51 -3.84
CA PHE A 67 -4.53 6.14 -5.24
C PHE A 67 -5.92 5.80 -5.78
N GLY A 68 -6.23 6.16 -7.02
CA GLY A 68 -7.54 5.86 -7.57
C GLY A 68 -7.63 5.88 -9.07
N PHE A 69 -8.78 5.40 -9.55
CA PHE A 69 -9.11 5.30 -10.96
C PHE A 69 -10.17 6.35 -11.30
N SER A 70 -9.87 7.17 -12.30
CA SER A 70 -10.85 8.04 -12.94
C SER A 70 -11.29 7.44 -14.28
N ASN A 71 -12.44 7.86 -14.80
CA ASN A 71 -12.95 7.41 -16.09
C ASN A 71 -12.23 8.09 -17.28
N GLY A 72 -10.89 8.02 -17.30
CA GLY A 72 -10.03 8.58 -18.35
C GLY A 72 -9.77 10.08 -18.28
N SER A 73 -10.42 10.81 -17.37
CA SER A 73 -10.26 12.26 -17.24
C SER A 73 -9.02 12.68 -16.44
N GLY A 74 -8.45 11.77 -15.63
CA GLY A 74 -7.43 12.11 -14.63
C GLY A 74 -7.96 12.99 -13.49
N GLN A 75 -9.28 13.24 -13.43
CA GLN A 75 -9.88 14.09 -12.41
C GLN A 75 -10.13 13.31 -11.12
N MET A 76 -10.00 14.03 -10.00
CA MET A 76 -10.31 13.50 -8.68
C MET A 76 -11.82 13.28 -8.50
N ILE A 77 -12.68 14.20 -8.96
CA ILE A 77 -14.14 14.04 -8.87
C ILE A 77 -14.59 12.95 -9.84
N GLY A 78 -15.43 12.04 -9.34
CA GLY A 78 -15.90 10.84 -10.03
C GLY A 78 -14.92 9.68 -10.01
N SER A 79 -13.85 9.76 -9.19
CA SER A 79 -12.87 8.68 -9.07
C SER A 79 -13.20 7.70 -7.94
N ASP A 80 -12.80 6.45 -8.18
CA ASP A 80 -12.83 5.31 -7.27
C ASP A 80 -11.45 5.21 -6.62
N VAL A 81 -11.35 5.58 -5.34
CA VAL A 81 -10.07 5.79 -4.64
C VAL A 81 -9.91 4.84 -3.46
N VAL A 82 -8.68 4.39 -3.27
CA VAL A 82 -8.24 3.75 -2.03
C VAL A 82 -7.39 4.72 -1.24
N ILE A 83 -7.66 4.82 0.06
CA ILE A 83 -6.79 5.51 1.03
C ILE A 83 -6.29 4.47 2.01
N GLY A 84 -4.97 4.40 2.19
CA GLY A 84 -4.39 3.52 3.20
C GLY A 84 -3.23 4.14 3.94
N TRP A 85 -2.90 3.56 5.09
CA TRP A 85 -1.82 3.99 5.97
C TRP A 85 -1.38 2.83 6.85
N VAL A 86 -0.20 2.97 7.46
CA VAL A 86 0.31 2.04 8.46
C VAL A 86 0.29 2.73 9.82
N LYS A 87 -0.17 2.02 10.84
CA LYS A 87 -0.12 2.49 12.22
C LYS A 87 0.07 1.31 13.15
N ASP A 88 1.00 1.43 14.11
CA ASP A 88 1.29 0.38 15.10
C ASP A 88 1.59 -0.98 14.44
N ASN A 89 2.38 -0.98 13.35
CA ASN A 89 2.68 -2.16 12.51
C ASN A 89 1.46 -2.84 11.88
N LYS A 90 0.33 -2.13 11.79
CA LYS A 90 -0.90 -2.60 11.16
C LYS A 90 -1.29 -1.70 10.01
N GLY A 91 -1.59 -2.30 8.87
CA GLY A 91 -2.13 -1.60 7.72
C GLY A 91 -3.63 -1.37 7.82
N TYR A 92 -4.05 -0.26 7.24
CA TYR A 92 -5.44 0.14 7.09
C TYR A 92 -5.66 0.56 5.64
N LEU A 93 -6.83 0.22 5.11
CA LEU A 93 -7.25 0.61 3.76
C LEU A 93 -8.75 0.89 3.76
N GLN A 94 -9.16 1.90 3.01
CA GLN A 94 -10.54 2.30 2.83
C GLN A 94 -10.81 2.58 1.35
N ASP A 95 -11.84 1.94 0.81
CA ASP A 95 -12.44 2.29 -0.48
C ASP A 95 -13.38 3.48 -0.29
N ARG A 96 -13.23 4.48 -1.17
CA ARG A 96 -14.01 5.70 -1.17
C ARG A 96 -14.36 6.10 -2.60
N PHE A 97 -15.49 6.78 -2.75
CA PHE A 97 -15.91 7.36 -4.02
C PHE A 97 -15.96 8.87 -3.90
N VAL A 98 -15.25 9.56 -4.79
CA VAL A 98 -15.10 11.02 -4.73
C VAL A 98 -16.23 11.71 -5.49
N THR A 99 -17.17 12.32 -4.78
CA THR A 99 -18.29 13.06 -5.40
C THR A 99 -18.10 14.57 -5.41
N SER A 100 -17.16 15.10 -4.62
CA SER A 100 -16.86 16.53 -4.55
C SER A 100 -15.43 16.78 -4.06
N ALA A 101 -14.98 18.04 -4.08
CA ALA A 101 -13.68 18.47 -3.54
C ALA A 101 -13.68 18.55 -2.00
N SER A 102 -14.16 17.51 -1.33
CA SER A 102 -14.16 17.34 0.12
C SER A 102 -13.55 15.99 0.49
N ILE A 103 -13.42 15.69 1.79
CA ILE A 103 -13.09 14.34 2.26
C ILE A 103 -14.14 13.38 1.69
N PRO A 104 -13.76 12.41 0.85
CA PRO A 104 -14.72 11.52 0.20
C PRO A 104 -15.41 10.65 1.25
N PRO A 105 -16.72 10.39 1.17
CA PRO A 105 -17.36 9.42 2.06
C PRO A 105 -16.77 8.02 1.84
N ILE A 106 -16.80 7.18 2.88
CA ILE A 106 -16.45 5.76 2.75
C ILE A 106 -17.48 5.08 1.85
N ASP A 107 -17.01 4.31 0.87
CA ASP A 107 -17.90 3.55 -0.01
C ASP A 107 -18.63 2.47 0.80
N LYS A 108 -19.94 2.33 0.55
CA LYS A 108 -20.77 1.29 1.20
C LYS A 108 -20.30 -0.10 0.80
N GLN A 109 -19.74 -0.23 -0.39
CA GLN A 109 -19.16 -1.46 -0.89
C GLN A 109 -17.64 -1.29 -0.90
N GLN A 110 -16.93 -2.16 -0.17
CA GLN A 110 -15.47 -2.17 -0.17
C GLN A 110 -15.00 -3.20 -1.20
N ASP A 111 -14.54 -2.71 -2.36
CA ASP A 111 -14.12 -3.58 -3.47
C ASP A 111 -12.65 -4.00 -3.40
N TYR A 112 -11.90 -3.44 -2.45
CA TYR A 112 -10.46 -3.65 -2.29
C TYR A 112 -10.14 -4.42 -1.02
N GLU A 113 -9.22 -5.37 -1.15
CA GLU A 113 -8.70 -6.16 -0.04
C GLU A 113 -7.23 -5.79 0.18
N LEU A 114 -6.90 -5.31 1.39
CA LEU A 114 -5.51 -5.10 1.80
C LEU A 114 -4.82 -6.45 2.02
N THR A 115 -3.70 -6.66 1.35
CA THR A 115 -2.93 -7.92 1.34
C THR A 115 -1.55 -7.77 1.97
N GLY A 116 -1.04 -6.53 2.08
CA GLY A 116 0.23 -6.23 2.72
C GLY A 116 0.37 -4.73 2.96
N SER A 117 1.13 -4.37 3.98
CA SER A 117 1.37 -2.98 4.33
C SER A 117 2.67 -2.85 5.09
N GLU A 118 3.46 -1.85 4.76
CA GLU A 118 4.74 -1.59 5.40
C GLU A 118 5.00 -0.09 5.44
N GLU A 119 5.54 0.40 6.56
CA GLU A 119 6.09 1.74 6.64
C GLU A 119 7.47 1.65 7.30
N ASN A 120 8.50 1.96 6.54
CA ASN A 120 9.89 1.89 6.98
C ASN A 120 10.71 2.97 6.24
N GLY A 121 11.79 3.47 6.85
CA GLY A 121 12.75 4.32 6.13
C GLY A 121 12.20 5.58 5.45
N GLY A 122 11.05 6.12 5.88
CA GLY A 122 10.39 7.25 5.22
C GLY A 122 9.57 6.88 3.98
N LYS A 123 9.27 5.60 3.80
CA LYS A 123 8.44 5.06 2.72
C LYS A 123 7.26 4.29 3.29
N THR A 124 6.12 4.39 2.62
CA THR A 124 4.94 3.57 2.86
C THR A 124 4.68 2.72 1.63
N VAL A 125 4.51 1.41 1.82
CA VAL A 125 4.10 0.45 0.78
C VAL A 125 2.75 -0.14 1.16
N LEU A 126 1.77 -0.02 0.27
CA LEU A 126 0.46 -0.67 0.41
C LEU A 126 0.27 -1.67 -0.72
N LYS A 127 0.01 -2.93 -0.37
CA LYS A 127 -0.32 -4.01 -1.30
C LYS A 127 -1.79 -4.37 -1.15
N PHE A 128 -2.56 -4.32 -2.23
CA PHE A 128 -4.00 -4.60 -2.21
C PHE A 128 -4.45 -5.22 -3.52
N LYS A 129 -5.62 -5.85 -3.53
CA LYS A 129 -6.20 -6.43 -4.74
C LYS A 129 -7.67 -6.07 -4.87
N ARG A 130 -8.17 -6.05 -6.10
CA ARG A 130 -9.60 -5.92 -6.40
C ARG A 130 -10.00 -6.85 -7.53
N LYS A 131 -11.24 -7.32 -7.52
CA LYS A 131 -11.80 -8.06 -8.64
C LYS A 131 -12.15 -7.13 -9.80
N PHE A 132 -12.12 -7.64 -11.01
CA PHE A 132 -12.71 -6.98 -12.18
C PHE A 132 -13.76 -7.90 -12.79
N ASP A 133 -14.91 -7.34 -13.17
CA ASP A 133 -15.90 -8.04 -13.96
C ASP A 133 -16.28 -7.20 -15.18
N ASN A 134 -17.09 -7.81 -16.05
CA ASN A 134 -17.57 -7.15 -17.28
C ASN A 134 -18.85 -6.34 -17.02
N VAL A 135 -19.36 -6.31 -15.79
CA VAL A 135 -20.65 -5.73 -15.42
C VAL A 135 -20.52 -5.08 -14.05
N ARG A 136 -19.84 -3.93 -13.97
CA ARG A 136 -19.97 -3.10 -12.77
C ARG A 136 -21.43 -2.66 -12.69
N PRO A 137 -22.16 -2.97 -11.59
CA PRO A 137 -23.36 -2.20 -11.28
C PRO A 137 -22.94 -0.74 -11.20
N THR A 138 -23.71 0.17 -11.80
CA THR A 138 -23.50 1.61 -11.63
C THR A 138 -23.42 1.90 -10.13
N ARG A 139 -22.24 2.33 -9.64
CA ARG A 139 -22.10 2.79 -8.26
C ARG A 139 -23.15 3.89 -8.09
N GLN A 140 -24.12 3.67 -7.20
CA GLN A 140 -25.16 4.65 -7.00
C GLN A 140 -24.50 5.89 -6.42
N GLU A 141 -24.46 6.94 -7.23
CA GLU A 141 -24.28 8.29 -6.73
C GLU A 141 -25.33 8.50 -5.63
N THR A 142 -24.84 8.88 -4.46
CA THR A 142 -25.65 9.17 -3.28
C THR A 142 -26.77 10.15 -3.56
#